data_AF-A0A3S9LG17-F1
#
_entry.id   AF-A0A3S9LG17-F1
#
_cell.length_a   1.000
_cell.length_b   1.000
_cell.length_c   1.000
_cell.angle_alpha   90.00
_cell.angle_beta   90.00
_cell.angle_gamma   90.00
#
_symmetry.space_group_name_H-M   'P 1'
#
loop_
_entity.id
_entity.type
_entity.pdbx_description
1 polymer ?
#
loop_
_entity_poly.entity_id
_entity_poly.type
_entity_poly.pdbx_seq_one_letter_code
_entity_poly.pdbx_strand_id
1 'polypeptide(L)'
;MSDVVYAIRISHLEYSGLKIMDIKIGKSTDIENTLRQYSRGNRDIELLDMWTPNPDKTLSTAERGVHAVAERYAYDKQSEKFVFLQGAYQEFAETVNMLLQNVSREDLAAASASSESDDVDDYTGTTPSVIKILGETHDVGSWADALTVGVAAILRDVDDQERITEIDGRTRSYFVEEGRQSDLVSPRRIPDTNLYVETNFSANDCVRKIEQVMAKYGYDRAELEIFIEES
;
A
#
# COMPACT_ATOMS: atom_id res chain seq x y z
N MET A 1 -0.82 -6.22 -11.74
CA MET A 1 -0.63 -6.00 -10.28
C MET A 1 -1.55 -6.97 -9.55
N SER A 2 -1.09 -7.55 -8.45
CA SER A 2 -1.83 -8.60 -7.75
C SER A 2 -1.87 -8.31 -6.26
N ASP A 3 -2.95 -7.66 -5.83
CA ASP A 3 -3.17 -7.30 -4.44
C ASP A 3 -3.43 -8.56 -3.62
N VAL A 4 -2.46 -8.90 -2.79
CA VAL A 4 -2.51 -10.11 -1.98
C VAL A 4 -2.03 -9.85 -0.57
N VAL A 5 -2.72 -10.44 0.39
CA VAL A 5 -2.14 -10.73 1.69
C VAL A 5 -1.35 -12.02 1.55
N TYR A 6 -0.08 -12.03 1.95
CA TYR A 6 0.81 -13.17 1.84
C TYR A 6 1.23 -13.69 3.20
N ALA A 7 1.58 -14.97 3.26
CA ALA A 7 2.28 -15.59 4.37
C ALA A 7 3.61 -16.20 3.89
N ILE A 8 4.73 -15.71 4.42
CA ILE A 8 6.07 -16.22 4.10
C ILE A 8 6.68 -16.84 5.35
N ARG A 9 7.07 -18.10 5.26
CA ARG A 9 7.94 -18.73 6.26
C ARG A 9 9.32 -18.10 6.18
N ILE A 10 9.78 -17.51 7.27
CA ILE A 10 11.12 -16.92 7.37
C ILE A 10 12.10 -17.81 8.13
N SER A 11 11.60 -18.69 9.01
CA SER A 11 12.41 -19.70 9.67
C SER A 11 11.57 -20.93 10.02
N HIS A 12 12.24 -22.08 10.09
CA HIS A 12 11.66 -23.34 10.53
C HIS A 12 12.65 -24.04 11.45
N LEU A 13 12.22 -24.36 12.67
CA LEU A 13 13.00 -25.12 13.63
C LEU A 13 12.22 -26.37 14.03
N GLU A 14 12.85 -27.53 13.89
CA GLU A 14 12.33 -28.79 14.41
C GLU A 14 13.31 -29.32 15.47
N TYR A 15 12.88 -29.36 16.72
CA TYR A 15 13.69 -29.86 17.82
C TYR A 15 12.86 -30.78 18.72
N SER A 16 13.33 -32.03 18.90
CA SER A 16 12.66 -33.03 19.75
C SER A 16 11.16 -33.23 19.44
N GLY A 17 10.77 -33.14 18.16
CA GLY A 17 9.38 -33.29 17.70
C GLY A 17 8.53 -32.01 17.81
N LEU A 18 9.06 -30.94 18.40
CA LEU A 18 8.43 -29.62 18.39
C LEU A 18 8.81 -28.90 17.10
N LYS A 19 7.80 -28.57 16.29
CA LYS A 19 7.94 -27.72 15.09
C LYS A 19 7.56 -26.30 15.43
N ILE A 20 8.49 -25.38 15.22
CA ILE A 20 8.32 -23.93 15.39
C ILE A 20 8.50 -23.30 14.03
N MET A 21 7.52 -22.50 13.61
CA MET A 21 7.56 -21.77 12.36
C MET A 21 7.45 -20.28 12.64
N ASP A 22 8.43 -19.54 12.17
CA ASP A 22 8.34 -18.10 12.10
C ASP A 22 7.75 -17.71 10.75
N ILE A 23 6.61 -17.03 10.78
CA ILE A 23 5.86 -16.66 9.58
C ILE A 23 5.65 -15.17 9.59
N LYS A 24 6.04 -14.53 8.50
CA LYS A 24 5.73 -13.14 8.24
C LYS A 24 4.46 -13.05 7.43
N ILE A 25 3.47 -12.33 7.96
CA ILE A 25 2.21 -12.06 7.28
C ILE A 25 2.18 -10.58 6.94
N GLY A 26 2.01 -10.27 5.66
CA GLY A 26 1.95 -8.89 5.18
C GLY A 26 1.12 -8.77 3.91
N LYS A 27 1.04 -7.56 3.37
CA LYS A 27 0.40 -7.29 2.08
C LYS A 27 1.39 -6.92 0.99
N SER A 28 1.02 -7.18 -0.25
CA SER A 28 1.79 -6.80 -1.42
C SER A 28 0.91 -6.58 -2.63
N THR A 29 1.31 -5.65 -3.48
CA THR A 29 0.71 -5.34 -4.79
C THR A 29 1.60 -5.86 -5.94
N ASP A 30 2.85 -6.19 -5.61
CA ASP A 30 3.85 -6.85 -6.44
C ASP A 30 4.58 -7.93 -5.61
N ILE A 31 3.96 -9.12 -5.60
CA ILE A 31 4.45 -10.24 -4.83
C ILE A 31 5.82 -10.72 -5.33
N GLU A 32 6.11 -10.60 -6.64
CA GLU A 32 7.38 -11.00 -7.22
C GLU A 32 8.54 -10.14 -6.71
N ASN A 33 8.36 -8.81 -6.70
CA ASN A 33 9.34 -7.90 -6.13
C ASN A 33 9.50 -8.11 -4.62
N THR A 34 8.39 -8.34 -3.92
CA THR A 34 8.40 -8.60 -2.48
C THR A 34 9.24 -9.84 -2.14
N LEU A 35 9.01 -10.96 -2.84
CA LEU A 35 9.79 -12.17 -2.65
C LEU A 35 11.27 -11.96 -2.96
N ARG A 36 11.61 -11.24 -4.04
CA ARG A 36 13.00 -10.89 -4.39
C ARG A 36 13.70 -10.11 -3.27
N GLN A 37 12.99 -9.21 -2.59
CA GLN A 37 13.55 -8.45 -1.46
C GLN A 37 13.87 -9.38 -0.28
N TYR A 38 12.97 -10.30 0.07
CA TYR A 38 13.21 -11.28 1.13
C TYR A 38 14.34 -12.26 0.78
N SER A 39 14.45 -12.70 -0.48
CA SER A 39 15.49 -13.65 -0.91
C SER A 39 16.91 -13.10 -0.78
N ARG A 40 17.08 -11.77 -0.75
CA ARG A 40 18.40 -11.13 -0.60
C ARG A 40 18.98 -11.25 0.82
N GLY A 41 18.12 -11.47 1.82
CA GLY A 41 18.52 -11.52 3.23
C GLY A 41 18.42 -12.90 3.90
N ASN A 42 17.58 -13.81 3.39
CA ASN A 42 17.33 -15.12 3.99
C ASN A 42 17.29 -16.24 2.93
N ARG A 43 18.03 -17.34 3.17
CA ARG A 43 18.14 -18.47 2.23
C ARG A 43 16.99 -19.48 2.29
N ASP A 44 16.27 -19.54 3.42
CA ASP A 44 15.22 -20.55 3.69
C ASP A 44 13.81 -19.94 3.73
N ILE A 45 13.56 -18.92 2.89
CA ILE A 45 12.22 -18.35 2.78
C ILE A 45 11.32 -19.21 1.90
N GLU A 46 10.08 -19.42 2.32
CA GLU A 46 9.07 -20.12 1.54
C GLU A 46 7.77 -19.33 1.56
N LEU A 47 7.22 -18.99 0.39
CA LEU A 47 5.86 -18.48 0.28
C LEU A 47 4.90 -19.63 0.55
N LEU A 48 4.08 -19.51 1.58
CA LEU A 48 3.15 -20.55 2.00
C LEU A 48 1.78 -20.34 1.36
N ASP A 49 1.22 -19.15 1.53
CA ASP A 49 -0.14 -18.83 1.08
C ASP A 49 -0.24 -17.38 0.59
N MET A 50 -1.22 -17.14 -0.27
CA MET A 50 -1.63 -15.82 -0.70
C MET A 50 -3.16 -15.75 -0.75
N TRP A 51 -3.70 -14.62 -0.32
CA TRP A 51 -5.13 -14.38 -0.27
C TRP A 51 -5.49 -13.05 -0.93
N THR A 52 -6.48 -13.06 -1.81
CA THR A 52 -7.03 -11.83 -2.35
C THR A 52 -8.05 -11.23 -1.37
N PRO A 53 -8.07 -9.90 -1.20
CA PRO A 53 -9.14 -9.22 -0.48
C PRO A 53 -10.51 -9.54 -1.10
N ASN A 54 -11.55 -9.56 -0.27
CA ASN A 54 -12.92 -9.56 -0.78
C ASN A 54 -13.18 -8.28 -1.59
N PRO A 55 -13.99 -8.31 -2.67
CA PRO A 55 -14.17 -7.17 -3.58
C PRO A 55 -14.62 -5.86 -2.90
N ASP A 56 -15.28 -5.95 -1.75
CA ASP A 56 -15.80 -4.84 -0.94
C ASP A 56 -14.85 -4.43 0.20
N LYS A 57 -13.62 -4.93 0.24
CA LYS A 57 -12.66 -4.73 1.31
C LYS A 57 -11.29 -4.34 0.75
N THR A 58 -10.67 -3.35 1.40
CA THR A 58 -9.31 -2.91 1.03
C THR A 58 -8.27 -3.96 1.41
N LEU A 59 -7.11 -3.93 0.75
CA LEU A 59 -5.97 -4.80 1.05
C LEU A 59 -5.50 -4.64 2.52
N SER A 60 -5.48 -3.41 3.02
CA SER A 60 -5.19 -3.11 4.43
C SER A 60 -6.24 -3.68 5.40
N THR A 61 -7.51 -3.71 5.00
CA THR A 61 -8.57 -4.31 5.83
C THR A 61 -8.49 -5.83 5.82
N ALA A 62 -8.17 -6.42 4.67
CA ALA A 62 -7.92 -7.86 4.55
C ALA A 62 -6.71 -8.28 5.41
N GLU A 63 -5.58 -7.56 5.32
CA GLU A 63 -4.38 -7.81 6.12
C GLU A 63 -4.67 -7.78 7.62
N ARG A 64 -5.35 -6.73 8.11
CA ARG A 64 -5.76 -6.63 9.52
C ARG A 64 -6.65 -7.79 9.94
N GLY A 65 -7.57 -8.22 9.07
CA GLY A 65 -8.42 -9.37 9.31
C GLY A 65 -7.61 -10.66 9.43
N VAL A 66 -6.67 -10.89 8.51
CA VAL A 66 -5.78 -12.07 8.55
C VAL A 66 -4.89 -12.05 9.79
N HIS A 67 -4.34 -10.89 10.19
CA HIS A 67 -3.60 -10.74 11.43
C HIS A 67 -4.47 -11.08 12.66
N ALA A 68 -5.71 -10.60 12.70
CA ALA A 68 -6.63 -10.90 13.80
C ALA A 68 -6.98 -12.40 13.89
N VAL A 69 -7.07 -13.10 12.75
CA VAL A 69 -7.19 -14.56 12.75
C VAL A 69 -5.88 -15.19 13.23
N ALA A 70 -4.72 -14.78 12.71
CA ALA A 70 -3.40 -15.30 13.07
C ALA A 70 -3.12 -15.21 14.58
N GLU A 71 -3.49 -14.12 15.24
CA GLU A 71 -3.33 -13.93 16.70
C GLU A 71 -4.05 -14.99 17.54
N ARG A 72 -5.08 -15.65 16.98
CA ARG A 72 -5.81 -16.72 17.69
C ARG A 72 -5.09 -18.07 17.65
N TYR A 73 -4.18 -18.27 16.70
CA TYR A 73 -3.46 -19.52 16.46
C TYR A 73 -1.96 -19.41 16.77
N ALA A 74 -1.40 -18.21 16.63
CA ALA A 74 0.01 -17.95 16.91
C ALA A 74 0.29 -18.05 18.41
N TYR A 75 1.44 -18.65 18.73
CA TYR A 75 1.97 -18.72 20.08
C TYR A 75 2.56 -17.38 20.54
N ASP A 76 3.20 -16.67 19.63
CA ASP A 76 3.80 -15.35 19.89
C ASP A 76 3.67 -14.44 18.65
N LYS A 77 3.67 -13.13 18.88
CA LYS A 77 3.61 -12.10 17.85
C LYS A 77 4.65 -11.01 18.12
N GLN A 78 5.45 -10.70 17.11
CA GLN A 78 6.41 -9.61 17.10
C GLN A 78 6.18 -8.75 15.85
N SER A 79 5.36 -7.70 15.98
CA SER A 79 4.92 -6.87 14.84
C SER A 79 4.25 -7.75 13.76
N GLU A 80 4.79 -7.80 12.55
CA GLU A 80 4.30 -8.60 11.40
C GLU A 80 4.77 -10.07 11.42
N LYS A 81 5.55 -10.47 12.43
CA LYS A 81 6.05 -11.83 12.61
C LYS A 81 5.18 -12.60 13.59
N PHE A 82 4.73 -13.78 13.19
CA PHE A 82 3.91 -14.70 13.97
C PHE A 82 4.64 -16.01 14.16
N VAL A 83 4.65 -16.52 15.39
CA VAL A 83 5.27 -17.81 15.73
C VAL A 83 4.18 -18.86 15.85
N PHE A 84 4.22 -19.88 15.00
CA PHE A 84 3.27 -20.99 15.03
C PHE A 84 3.93 -22.26 15.55
N LEU A 85 3.22 -23.01 16.39
CA LEU A 85 3.66 -24.30 16.93
C LEU A 85 2.87 -25.45 16.31
N GLN A 86 3.52 -26.59 16.11
CA GLN A 86 2.87 -27.90 15.92
C GLN A 86 1.67 -27.92 14.96
N GLY A 87 1.81 -27.39 13.74
CA GLY A 87 0.74 -27.45 12.74
C GLY A 87 -0.37 -26.40 12.89
N ALA A 88 -0.31 -25.53 13.91
CA ALA A 88 -1.29 -24.46 14.12
C ALA A 88 -1.38 -23.49 12.92
N TYR A 89 -0.33 -23.40 12.09
CA TYR A 89 -0.38 -22.63 10.86
C TYR A 89 -1.39 -23.20 9.86
N GLN A 90 -1.46 -24.53 9.72
CA GLN A 90 -2.39 -25.17 8.79
C GLN A 90 -3.84 -24.87 9.19
N GLU A 91 -4.16 -24.96 10.47
CA GLU A 91 -5.50 -24.60 10.99
C GLU A 91 -5.82 -23.11 10.78
N PHE A 92 -4.82 -22.25 10.98
CA PHE A 92 -4.93 -20.82 10.65
C PHE A 92 -5.22 -20.60 9.17
N ALA A 93 -4.43 -21.20 8.27
CA ALA A 93 -4.56 -21.03 6.84
C ALA A 93 -5.91 -21.56 6.33
N GLU A 94 -6.36 -22.71 6.82
CA GLU A 94 -7.69 -23.26 6.53
C GLU A 94 -8.80 -22.30 6.96
N THR A 95 -8.66 -21.67 8.14
CA THR A 95 -9.63 -20.68 8.63
C THR A 95 -9.67 -19.43 7.75
N VAL A 96 -8.51 -18.95 7.30
CA VAL A 96 -8.44 -17.82 6.36
C VAL A 96 -9.01 -18.20 5.00
N ASN A 97 -8.75 -19.42 4.51
CA ASN A 97 -9.29 -19.93 3.24
C ASN A 97 -10.82 -20.04 3.24
N MET A 98 -11.47 -20.11 4.41
CA MET A 98 -12.93 -20.01 4.52
C MET A 98 -13.47 -18.59 4.33
N LEU A 99 -12.63 -17.58 4.50
CA LEU A 99 -13.01 -16.15 4.53
C LEU A 99 -12.52 -15.38 3.29
N LEU A 100 -11.37 -15.78 2.75
CA LEU A 100 -10.70 -15.15 1.63
C LEU A 100 -10.34 -16.20 0.57
N GLN A 101 -10.29 -15.76 -0.68
CA GLN A 101 -9.89 -16.61 -1.78
C GLN A 101 -8.37 -16.80 -1.76
N ASN A 102 -7.94 -18.04 -1.57
CA ASN A 102 -6.54 -18.43 -1.75
C ASN A 102 -6.19 -18.40 -3.24
N VAL A 103 -5.05 -17.82 -3.60
CA VAL A 103 -4.61 -17.66 -4.98
C VAL A 103 -3.19 -18.17 -5.17
N SER A 104 -2.94 -18.78 -6.33
CA SER A 104 -1.59 -19.19 -6.71
C SER A 104 -0.89 -18.10 -7.53
N ARG A 105 0.44 -18.21 -7.68
CA ARG A 105 1.21 -17.30 -8.55
C ARG A 105 0.76 -17.39 -10.02
N GLU A 106 0.30 -18.57 -10.44
CA GLU A 106 -0.18 -18.81 -11.79
C GLU A 106 -1.50 -18.06 -12.05
N ASP A 107 -2.40 -18.05 -11.07
CA ASP A 107 -3.67 -17.29 -11.13
C ASP A 107 -3.41 -15.78 -11.26
N LEU A 108 -2.43 -15.26 -10.51
CA LEU A 108 -2.06 -13.84 -10.53
C LEU A 108 -1.40 -13.43 -11.85
N ALA A 109 -0.59 -14.30 -12.43
CA ALA A 109 0.02 -14.08 -13.75
C ALA A 109 -1.04 -14.08 -14.87
N ALA A 110 -2.02 -14.99 -14.81
CA ALA A 110 -3.13 -15.04 -15.75
C ALA A 110 -4.04 -13.79 -15.65
N ALA A 111 -4.33 -13.32 -14.44
CA ALA A 111 -5.11 -12.10 -14.22
C ALA A 111 -4.39 -10.84 -14.71
N SER A 112 -3.07 -10.74 -14.50
CA SER A 112 -2.26 -9.62 -14.96
C SER A 112 -2.21 -9.56 -16.49
N ALA A 113 -2.02 -10.68 -17.17
CA ALA A 113 -2.04 -10.75 -18.63
C ALA A 113 -3.41 -10.40 -19.27
N SER A 114 -4.50 -10.44 -18.48
CA SER A 114 -5.84 -10.05 -18.91
C SER A 114 -6.20 -8.60 -18.58
N SER A 115 -5.41 -7.92 -17.74
CA SER A 115 -5.72 -6.58 -17.20
C SER A 115 -4.70 -5.50 -17.57
N GLU A 116 -3.65 -5.83 -18.33
CA GLU A 116 -2.73 -4.85 -18.90
C GLU A 116 -3.37 -4.11 -20.09
N SER A 117 -4.25 -3.15 -19.77
CA SER A 117 -4.38 -1.93 -20.54
C SER A 117 -3.80 -0.80 -19.70
N ASP A 118 -2.53 -0.46 -19.94
CA ASP A 118 -1.91 0.79 -19.49
C ASP A 118 -2.56 1.97 -20.23
N ASP A 119 -3.83 2.26 -19.92
CA ASP A 119 -4.39 3.57 -20.25
C ASP A 119 -3.82 4.55 -19.23
N VAL A 120 -2.72 5.21 -19.62
CA VAL A 120 -2.24 6.40 -18.91
C VAL A 120 -3.32 7.46 -19.11
N ASP A 121 -4.17 7.63 -18.11
CA ASP A 121 -5.17 8.70 -18.12
C ASP A 121 -4.48 10.04 -18.36
N ASP A 122 -4.77 10.67 -19.50
CA ASP A 122 -4.29 12.02 -19.80
C ASP A 122 -5.30 13.05 -19.27
N TYR A 123 -4.93 13.72 -18.19
CA TYR A 123 -5.73 14.76 -17.56
C TYR A 123 -5.47 16.16 -18.13
N THR A 124 -4.77 16.28 -19.27
CA THR A 124 -4.47 17.57 -19.88
C THR A 124 -5.76 18.30 -20.29
N GLY A 125 -5.94 19.53 -19.79
CA GLY A 125 -7.06 20.38 -20.14
C GLY A 125 -8.37 20.08 -19.42
N THR A 126 -8.37 19.20 -18.41
CA THR A 126 -9.55 18.86 -17.61
C THR A 126 -9.51 19.55 -16.24
N THR A 127 -10.66 19.58 -15.57
CA THR A 127 -10.81 20.06 -14.19
C THR A 127 -11.32 18.92 -13.32
N PRO A 128 -10.66 18.60 -12.19
CA PRO A 128 -11.16 17.57 -11.29
C PRO A 128 -12.36 18.12 -10.52
N SER A 129 -13.36 17.29 -10.26
CA SER A 129 -14.51 17.61 -9.41
C SER A 129 -14.47 16.84 -8.10
N VAL A 130 -14.07 15.57 -8.15
CA VAL A 130 -14.03 14.68 -6.99
C VAL A 130 -12.78 13.84 -7.03
N ILE A 131 -12.13 13.71 -5.88
CA ILE A 131 -11.09 12.70 -5.64
C ILE A 131 -11.62 11.71 -4.61
N LYS A 132 -11.54 10.42 -4.92
CA LYS A 132 -11.67 9.37 -3.90
C LYS A 132 -10.31 8.82 -3.61
N ILE A 133 -9.95 8.79 -2.33
CA ILE A 133 -8.64 8.31 -1.89
C ILE A 133 -8.78 7.57 -0.56
N LEU A 134 -8.20 6.37 -0.47
CA LEU A 134 -8.27 5.52 0.74
C LEU A 134 -9.72 5.25 1.23
N GLY A 135 -10.68 5.22 0.30
CA GLY A 135 -12.11 5.03 0.59
C GLY A 135 -12.85 6.30 1.04
N GLU A 136 -12.17 7.43 1.20
CA GLU A 136 -12.79 8.73 1.46
C GLU A 136 -13.06 9.48 0.15
N THR A 137 -14.14 10.26 0.12
CA THR A 137 -14.53 11.08 -1.04
C THR A 137 -14.41 12.55 -0.68
N HIS A 138 -13.74 13.33 -1.54
CA HIS A 138 -13.55 14.76 -1.36
C HIS A 138 -13.90 15.53 -2.63
N ASP A 139 -14.70 16.58 -2.49
CA ASP A 139 -14.91 17.58 -3.54
C ASP A 139 -13.65 18.42 -3.69
N VAL A 140 -13.23 18.64 -4.94
CA VAL A 140 -12.03 19.42 -5.27
C VAL A 140 -12.34 20.36 -6.43
N GLY A 141 -11.76 21.56 -6.40
CA GLY A 141 -12.01 22.58 -7.43
C GLY A 141 -10.85 22.79 -8.42
N SER A 142 -9.72 22.12 -8.21
CA SER A 142 -8.53 22.26 -9.08
C SER A 142 -7.54 21.13 -8.86
N TRP A 143 -6.61 20.91 -9.79
CA TRP A 143 -5.53 19.93 -9.62
C TRP A 143 -4.59 20.22 -8.45
N ALA A 144 -4.38 21.50 -8.12
CA ALA A 144 -3.61 21.90 -6.93
C ALA A 144 -4.36 21.54 -5.63
N ASP A 145 -5.69 21.62 -5.65
CA ASP A 145 -6.55 21.22 -4.54
C ASP A 145 -6.58 19.70 -4.39
N ALA A 146 -6.78 18.97 -5.49
CA ALA A 146 -6.71 17.51 -5.54
C ALA A 146 -5.37 16.98 -4.99
N LEU A 147 -4.24 17.58 -5.38
CA LEU A 147 -2.93 17.24 -4.82
C LEU A 147 -2.88 17.48 -3.31
N THR A 148 -3.32 18.64 -2.84
CA THR A 148 -3.23 19.02 -1.42
C THR A 148 -4.12 18.11 -0.57
N VAL A 149 -5.37 17.88 -0.99
CA VAL A 149 -6.34 17.02 -0.31
C VAL A 149 -5.90 15.56 -0.34
N GLY A 150 -5.46 15.05 -1.50
CA GLY A 150 -4.98 13.68 -1.63
C GLY A 150 -3.78 13.39 -0.72
N VAL A 151 -2.81 14.30 -0.68
CA VAL A 151 -1.66 14.18 0.24
C VAL A 151 -2.11 14.27 1.71
N ALA A 152 -3.01 15.18 2.05
CA ALA A 152 -3.51 15.31 3.41
C ALA A 152 -4.23 14.04 3.90
N ALA A 153 -5.03 13.41 3.02
CA ALA A 153 -5.69 12.15 3.34
C ALA A 153 -4.67 11.03 3.62
N ILE A 154 -3.63 10.91 2.79
CA ILE A 154 -2.56 9.92 2.97
C ILE A 154 -1.82 10.14 4.30
N LEU A 155 -1.48 11.38 4.62
CA LEU A 155 -0.70 11.71 5.81
C LEU A 155 -1.47 11.60 7.13
N ARG A 156 -2.80 11.56 7.08
CA ARG A 156 -3.63 11.51 8.29
C ARG A 156 -3.44 10.22 9.10
N ASP A 157 -3.21 9.10 8.41
CA ASP A 157 -3.19 7.75 8.99
C ASP A 157 -1.78 7.16 9.14
N VAL A 158 -0.74 7.97 8.95
CA VAL A 158 0.67 7.51 9.02
C VAL A 158 1.38 8.10 10.24
N ASP A 159 2.22 7.28 10.89
CA ASP A 159 2.94 7.69 12.11
C ASP A 159 4.04 8.73 11.85
N ASP A 160 4.69 8.67 10.68
CA ASP A 160 5.82 9.53 10.30
C ASP A 160 5.49 10.34 9.04
N GLN A 161 4.86 11.51 9.25
CA GLN A 161 4.48 12.42 8.19
C GLN A 161 5.69 13.13 7.54
N GLU A 162 6.78 13.32 8.26
CA GLU A 162 7.97 14.06 7.78
C GLU A 162 8.71 13.28 6.67
N ARG A 163 8.58 11.95 6.66
CA ARG A 163 9.13 11.07 5.64
C ARG A 163 8.69 11.41 4.20
N ILE A 164 7.62 12.17 4.01
CA ILE A 164 7.19 12.67 2.70
C ILE A 164 8.23 13.62 2.07
N THR A 165 9.03 14.31 2.89
CA THR A 165 10.07 15.25 2.44
C THR A 165 11.21 14.56 1.67
N GLU A 166 11.35 13.24 1.82
CA GLU A 166 12.28 12.42 1.03
C GLU A 166 11.83 12.25 -0.44
N ILE A 167 10.63 12.72 -0.80
CA ILE A 167 10.16 12.77 -2.19
C ILE A 167 10.67 14.06 -2.84
N ASP A 168 11.87 13.96 -3.43
CA ASP A 168 12.54 15.09 -4.05
C ASP A 168 12.47 15.07 -5.57
N GLY A 169 12.47 16.27 -6.15
CA GLY A 169 12.74 16.49 -7.55
C GLY A 169 14.24 16.49 -7.83
N ARG A 170 14.59 16.55 -9.12
CA ARG A 170 16.00 16.62 -9.53
C ARG A 170 16.74 17.85 -8.99
N THR A 171 16.03 18.96 -8.84
CA THR A 171 16.63 20.27 -8.52
C THR A 171 16.02 20.92 -7.29
N ARG A 172 14.81 20.50 -6.88
CA ARG A 172 14.07 21.11 -5.77
C ARG A 172 13.20 20.08 -5.09
N SER A 173 12.99 20.27 -3.80
CA SER A 173 12.04 19.51 -3.00
C SER A 173 10.61 19.86 -3.40
N TYR A 174 9.71 18.89 -3.33
CA TYR A 174 8.28 19.11 -3.57
C TYR A 174 7.52 19.34 -2.26
N PHE A 175 8.07 18.84 -1.16
CA PHE A 175 7.52 18.95 0.17
C PHE A 175 8.57 19.55 1.11
N VAL A 176 8.16 20.46 1.98
CA VAL A 176 9.04 21.07 2.99
C VAL A 176 8.29 21.29 4.29
N GLU A 177 9.03 21.35 5.38
CA GLU A 177 8.53 21.79 6.68
C GLU A 177 8.25 23.30 6.72
N GLU A 178 7.44 23.71 7.68
CA GLU A 178 7.23 25.10 8.03
C GLU A 178 8.55 25.85 8.24
N GLY A 179 8.65 27.06 7.67
CA GLY A 179 9.87 27.88 7.69
C GLY A 179 10.71 27.78 6.41
N ARG A 180 10.44 26.78 5.55
CA ARG A 180 11.12 26.57 4.26
C ARG A 180 10.24 26.79 3.04
N GLN A 181 9.07 27.43 3.21
CA GLN A 181 8.09 27.61 2.13
C GLN A 181 8.66 28.39 0.93
N SER A 182 9.67 29.23 1.15
CA SER A 182 10.38 29.96 0.09
C SER A 182 11.14 29.06 -0.90
N ASP A 183 11.39 27.81 -0.52
CA ASP A 183 12.07 26.82 -1.38
C ASP A 183 11.12 26.24 -2.45
N LEU A 184 9.80 26.45 -2.30
CA LEU A 184 8.75 25.93 -3.18
C LEU A 184 8.18 27.01 -4.13
N VAL A 185 7.70 26.58 -5.29
CA VAL A 185 6.93 27.45 -6.20
C VAL A 185 5.43 27.30 -5.93
N SER A 186 4.76 28.38 -5.54
CA SER A 186 3.35 28.34 -5.12
C SER A 186 3.11 27.35 -3.97
N PRO A 187 3.72 27.56 -2.79
CA PRO A 187 3.53 26.69 -1.64
C PRO A 187 2.08 26.71 -1.16
N ARG A 188 1.52 25.52 -0.89
CA ARG A 188 0.28 25.36 -0.12
C ARG A 188 0.56 24.55 1.14
N ARG A 189 -0.08 24.95 2.25
CA ARG A 189 -0.02 24.18 3.49
C ARG A 189 -0.84 22.90 3.33
N ILE A 190 -0.29 21.77 3.80
CA ILE A 190 -1.04 20.52 3.91
C ILE A 190 -1.83 20.58 5.23
N PRO A 191 -3.18 20.46 5.20
CA PRO A 191 -4.03 20.47 6.40
C PRO A 191 -3.55 19.50 7.48
N ASP A 192 -3.75 19.89 8.75
CA ASP A 192 -3.42 19.08 9.95
C ASP A 192 -1.96 18.64 10.07
N THR A 193 -1.06 19.28 9.33
CA THR A 193 0.39 19.07 9.41
C THR A 193 1.17 20.39 9.54
N ASN A 194 2.48 20.27 9.77
CA ASN A 194 3.45 21.37 9.66
C ASN A 194 4.19 21.35 8.31
N LEU A 195 3.59 20.73 7.28
CA LEU A 195 4.22 20.50 5.98
C LEU A 195 3.54 21.35 4.89
N TYR A 196 4.32 21.63 3.86
CA TYR A 196 3.91 22.40 2.68
C TYR A 196 4.24 21.61 1.42
N VAL A 197 3.41 21.78 0.39
CA VAL A 197 3.57 21.17 -0.94
C VAL A 197 3.64 22.25 -2.02
N GLU A 198 4.53 22.07 -3.00
CA GLU A 198 4.53 22.87 -4.23
C GLU A 198 3.29 22.53 -5.06
N THR A 199 2.55 23.53 -5.55
CA THR A 199 1.34 23.27 -6.37
C THR A 199 1.42 23.84 -7.78
N ASN A 200 2.59 24.28 -8.22
CA ASN A 200 2.81 24.71 -9.60
C ASN A 200 3.13 23.53 -10.52
N PHE A 201 2.17 22.62 -10.65
CA PHE A 201 2.27 21.40 -11.43
C PHE A 201 1.19 21.33 -12.51
N SER A 202 1.47 20.56 -13.55
CA SER A 202 0.43 20.15 -14.52
C SER A 202 -0.56 19.18 -13.86
N ALA A 203 -1.72 18.97 -14.49
CA ALA A 203 -2.71 17.99 -14.03
C ALA A 203 -2.08 16.61 -13.81
N ASN A 204 -1.39 16.10 -14.84
CA ASN A 204 -0.69 14.81 -14.80
C ASN A 204 0.40 14.79 -13.73
N ASP A 205 1.11 15.89 -13.50
CA ASP A 205 2.10 15.97 -12.44
C ASP A 205 1.48 15.96 -11.04
N CYS A 206 0.35 16.63 -10.83
CA CYS A 206 -0.38 16.54 -9.57
C CYS A 206 -0.76 15.09 -9.26
N VAL A 207 -1.37 14.39 -10.22
CA VAL A 207 -1.75 12.97 -10.05
C VAL A 207 -0.53 12.12 -9.74
N ARG A 208 0.52 12.22 -10.57
CA ARG A 208 1.79 11.51 -10.37
C ARG A 208 2.42 11.78 -9.00
N LYS A 209 2.26 12.98 -8.44
CA LYS A 209 2.77 13.31 -7.10
C LYS A 209 1.95 12.62 -6.01
N ILE A 210 0.63 12.57 -6.15
CA ILE A 210 -0.22 11.82 -5.21
C ILE A 210 0.18 10.34 -5.24
N GLU A 211 0.34 9.75 -6.43
CA GLU A 211 0.79 8.36 -6.59
C GLU A 211 2.16 8.09 -5.94
N GLN A 212 3.12 9.00 -6.11
CA GLN A 212 4.43 8.89 -5.48
C GLN A 212 4.33 8.90 -3.96
N VAL A 213 3.43 9.71 -3.40
CA VAL A 213 3.17 9.75 -1.96
C VAL A 213 2.48 8.47 -1.50
N MET A 214 1.48 7.97 -2.23
CA MET A 214 0.84 6.68 -1.96
C MET A 214 1.88 5.56 -1.92
N ALA A 215 2.73 5.45 -2.95
CA ALA A 215 3.79 4.46 -3.02
C ALA A 215 4.81 4.61 -1.87
N LYS A 216 5.15 5.84 -1.47
CA LYS A 216 6.08 6.12 -0.35
C LYS A 216 5.56 5.53 0.97
N TYR A 217 4.25 5.63 1.18
CA TYR A 217 3.56 5.18 2.39
C TYR A 217 2.94 3.78 2.27
N GLY A 218 3.09 3.12 1.12
CA GLY A 218 2.64 1.74 0.91
C GLY A 218 1.15 1.58 0.59
N TYR A 219 0.51 2.64 0.07
CA TYR A 219 -0.86 2.62 -0.44
C TYR A 219 -0.90 2.26 -1.93
N ASP A 220 -1.99 1.63 -2.38
CA ASP A 220 -2.16 1.21 -3.78
C ASP A 220 -2.71 2.34 -4.65
N ARG A 221 -2.21 2.47 -5.88
CA ARG A 221 -2.75 3.39 -6.90
C ARG A 221 -4.25 3.21 -7.12
N ALA A 222 -4.76 1.98 -7.07
CA ALA A 222 -6.16 1.63 -7.23
C ALA A 222 -7.05 2.22 -6.12
N GLU A 223 -6.48 2.60 -4.98
CA GLU A 223 -7.20 3.33 -3.93
C GLU A 223 -7.40 4.81 -4.27
N LEU A 224 -6.98 5.27 -5.46
CA LEU A 224 -7.17 6.61 -5.97
C LEU A 224 -8.03 6.61 -7.24
N GLU A 225 -9.24 7.14 -7.13
CA GLU A 225 -10.13 7.44 -8.25
C GLU A 225 -10.27 8.96 -8.41
N ILE A 226 -10.20 9.44 -9.64
CA ILE A 226 -10.37 10.88 -9.93
C ILE A 226 -11.52 11.04 -10.92
N PHE A 227 -12.45 11.91 -10.58
CA PHE A 227 -13.57 12.29 -11.41
C PHE A 227 -13.34 13.72 -11.91
N ILE A 228 -13.57 13.93 -13.19
CA ILE A 228 -13.45 15.23 -13.86
C ILE A 228 -14.85 15.81 -14.10
N GLU A 229 -14.97 17.14 -14.15
CA GLU A 229 -16.19 17.76 -14.66
C GLU A 229 -16.33 17.47 -16.16
N GLU A 230 -17.49 16.98 -16.60
CA GLU A 230 -17.83 16.96 -18.01
C GLU A 230 -17.89 18.41 -18.52
N SER A 231 -17.07 18.70 -19.54
CA SER A 231 -17.02 20.01 -20.19
C SER A 231 -18.16 20.21 -21.18
#